data_AF-K2PB54-F1
#
_entry.id   AF-K2PB54-F1
#
_cell.length_a   1.000
_cell.length_b   1.000
_cell.length_c   1.000
_cell.angle_alpha   90.00
_cell.angle_beta   90.00
_cell.angle_gamma   90.00
#
_symmetry.space_group_name_H-M   'P 1'
#
loop_
_entity.id
_entity.type
_entity.pdbx_description
1 polymer ?
#
loop_
_entity_poly.entity_id
_entity_poly.type
_entity_poly.pdbx_seq_one_letter_code
_entity_poly.pdbx_strand_id
1 'polypeptide(L)'
;MTYEGAIGIDLGTTYSCVGVWQNERVEIIANDQGNRTTPSYVAFTDTERLIGDAAKNQVAMNPTNTVFDAKRLIGRKFSDPVVQSDMKHWPFKVITKGDDKPVIQVQFRGETKTFNPEEVSSMVLSKMKEIAESYLGKQVKKAVVTVPAYFNDSQRQATKDAGTIAGMEVLRIINEPTAAAIAYGLDKVEDGKERNVLIFDLGGGTFDVTLLTIDGGIFEVKATNGDTHLGGEDFDNRLVSHFTDEFKRKNKGKDLTTSQRALRRLRTACERAKRTLSSAAQATIEIDALFDNVDFQATITRARFEELCGDLFRGTLQPVERVLQDAKMDKRAVHDVVLVGGSTRIPKVMQLVSDFFGC
;
A
#
# COMPACT_ATOMS: atom_id res chain seq x y z
N MET A 1 25.17 -13.02 16.67
CA MET A 1 24.80 -14.32 16.07
C MET A 1 23.89 -14.07 14.88
N THR A 2 24.00 -14.86 13.81
CA THR A 2 23.21 -14.71 12.57
C THR A 2 21.99 -15.63 12.60
N TYR A 3 20.86 -15.18 12.07
CA TYR A 3 19.67 -16.01 11.87
C TYR A 3 19.86 -16.88 10.62
N GLU A 4 19.70 -18.20 10.77
CA GLU A 4 19.94 -19.16 9.68
C GLU A 4 18.78 -19.21 8.66
N GLY A 5 17.56 -18.88 9.09
CA GLY A 5 16.38 -18.84 8.25
C GLY A 5 16.30 -17.58 7.39
N ALA A 6 15.12 -17.39 6.78
CA ALA A 6 14.78 -16.20 6.01
C ALA A 6 13.55 -15.49 6.60
N ILE A 7 13.42 -14.20 6.31
CA ILE A 7 12.21 -13.43 6.57
C ILE A 7 11.41 -13.24 5.27
N GLY A 8 10.09 -13.10 5.39
CA GLY A 8 9.22 -12.67 4.30
C GLY A 8 8.91 -11.19 4.45
N ILE A 9 9.11 -10.40 3.40
CA ILE A 9 8.79 -8.96 3.41
C ILE A 9 7.77 -8.68 2.32
N ASP A 10 6.64 -8.11 2.72
CA ASP A 10 5.73 -7.42 1.83
C ASP A 10 6.16 -5.96 1.70
N LEU A 11 6.72 -5.60 0.54
CA LEU A 11 7.13 -4.23 0.24
C LEU A 11 5.98 -3.51 -0.45
N GLY A 12 4.98 -3.07 0.30
CA GLY A 12 3.80 -2.40 -0.25
C GLY A 12 4.05 -0.91 -0.58
N THR A 13 3.16 -0.35 -1.40
CA THR A 13 3.24 1.04 -1.88
C THR A 13 3.17 2.05 -0.73
N THR A 14 2.20 1.87 0.19
CA THR A 14 1.97 2.78 1.32
C THR A 14 2.46 2.22 2.65
N TYR A 15 2.43 0.90 2.81
CA TYR A 15 2.84 0.19 4.01
C TYR A 15 3.61 -1.07 3.64
N SER A 16 4.62 -1.40 4.43
CA SER A 16 5.35 -2.67 4.38
C SER A 16 5.03 -3.53 5.60
N CYS A 17 5.13 -4.84 5.42
CA CYS A 17 4.95 -5.83 6.48
C CYS A 17 6.13 -6.81 6.46
N VAL A 18 6.54 -7.29 7.64
CA VAL A 18 7.58 -8.31 7.77
C VAL A 18 7.08 -9.46 8.64
N GLY A 19 7.31 -10.68 8.16
CA GLY A 19 6.96 -11.91 8.84
C GLY A 19 8.11 -12.91 8.85
N VAL A 20 8.02 -13.86 9.76
CA VAL A 20 8.98 -14.97 9.87
C VAL A 20 8.22 -16.28 10.05
N TRP A 21 8.71 -17.35 9.44
CA TRP A 21 8.23 -18.70 9.70
C TRP A 21 9.09 -19.34 10.80
N GLN A 22 8.51 -19.56 11.97
CA GLN A 22 9.14 -20.24 13.10
C GLN A 22 8.10 -21.04 13.89
N ASN A 23 8.53 -22.10 14.57
CA ASN A 23 7.64 -22.95 15.36
C ASN A 23 6.42 -23.43 14.56
N GLU A 24 6.66 -23.80 13.30
CA GLU A 24 5.65 -24.31 12.35
C GLU A 24 4.49 -23.33 12.06
N ARG A 25 4.69 -22.04 12.28
CA ARG A 25 3.70 -21.00 11.99
C ARG A 25 4.33 -19.73 11.42
N VAL A 26 3.50 -18.93 10.74
CA VAL A 26 3.85 -17.56 10.37
C VAL A 26 3.63 -16.64 11.57
N GLU A 27 4.63 -15.84 11.90
CA GLU A 27 4.52 -14.76 12.87
C GLU A 27 4.73 -13.41 12.17
N ILE A 28 3.74 -12.51 12.26
CA ILE A 28 3.84 -11.14 11.77
C ILE A 28 4.46 -10.27 12.86
N ILE A 29 5.57 -9.62 12.54
CA ILE A 29 6.40 -8.92 13.51
C ILE A 29 5.92 -7.49 13.65
N ALA A 30 5.65 -7.06 14.87
CA ALA A 30 5.32 -5.67 15.16
C ALA A 30 6.59 -4.81 15.19
N ASN A 31 6.48 -3.56 14.73
CA ASN A 31 7.56 -2.58 14.79
C ASN A 31 7.75 -2.02 16.21
N ASP A 32 8.68 -1.08 16.35
CA ASP A 32 9.03 -0.40 17.60
C ASP A 32 7.88 0.41 18.24
N GLN A 33 6.79 0.66 17.51
CA GLN A 33 5.56 1.29 18.01
C GLN A 33 4.43 0.28 18.26
N GLY A 34 4.68 -1.02 18.09
CA GLY A 34 3.68 -2.07 18.22
C GLY A 34 2.77 -2.25 16.99
N ASN A 35 3.06 -1.57 15.87
CA ASN A 35 2.29 -1.70 14.64
C ASN A 35 2.76 -2.90 13.81
N ARG A 36 1.83 -3.72 13.32
CA ARG A 36 2.13 -4.88 12.44
C ARG A 36 2.46 -4.52 11.00
N THR A 37 2.26 -3.26 10.61
CA THR A 37 2.67 -2.72 9.33
C THR A 37 3.39 -1.40 9.58
N THR A 38 4.36 -1.09 8.75
CA THR A 38 5.18 0.13 8.86
C THR A 38 4.98 0.95 7.59
N PRO A 39 4.71 2.27 7.67
CA PRO A 39 4.60 3.11 6.48
C PRO A 39 5.82 3.02 5.57
N SER A 40 5.61 2.94 4.25
CA SER A 40 6.68 2.95 3.23
C SER A 40 7.15 4.39 2.97
N TYR A 41 7.58 5.08 4.03
CA TYR A 41 7.97 6.49 4.04
C TYR A 41 9.44 6.63 4.45
N VAL A 42 10.15 7.54 3.78
CA VAL A 42 11.53 7.92 4.11
C VAL A 42 11.62 9.44 4.11
N ALA A 43 11.95 10.03 5.25
CA ALA A 43 12.15 11.47 5.38
C ALA A 43 13.62 11.81 5.63
N PHE A 44 14.07 12.89 5.01
CA PHE A 44 15.42 13.41 5.12
C PHE A 44 15.38 14.74 5.88
N THR A 45 16.14 14.84 6.97
CA THR A 45 16.26 16.05 7.79
C THR A 45 17.69 16.58 7.78
N ASP A 46 17.95 17.67 8.49
CA ASP A 46 19.31 18.21 8.62
C ASP A 46 20.23 17.33 9.48
N THR A 47 19.67 16.41 10.26
CA THR A 47 20.42 15.57 11.21
C THR A 47 20.43 14.10 10.80
N GLU A 48 19.27 13.57 10.42
CA GLU A 48 19.04 12.14 10.31
C GLU A 48 18.06 11.76 9.19
N ARG A 49 17.99 10.46 8.93
CA ARG A 49 16.97 9.87 8.05
C ARG A 49 15.95 9.17 8.93
N LEU A 50 14.68 9.53 8.75
CA LEU A 50 13.56 8.90 9.43
C LEU A 50 12.91 7.92 8.46
N ILE A 51 12.50 6.75 8.95
CA ILE A 51 11.86 5.71 8.13
C ILE A 51 10.63 5.20 8.88
N GLY A 52 9.54 4.90 8.16
CA GLY A 52 8.34 4.33 8.77
C GLY A 52 7.45 5.38 9.44
N ASP A 53 6.95 5.04 10.63
CA ASP A 53 6.03 5.90 11.39
C ASP A 53 6.62 7.28 11.68
N ALA A 54 7.91 7.34 12.05
CA ALA A 54 8.61 8.60 12.30
C ALA A 54 8.60 9.52 11.06
N ALA A 55 8.85 8.97 9.87
CA ALA A 55 8.80 9.72 8.62
C ALA A 55 7.37 10.18 8.28
N LYS A 56 6.38 9.29 8.41
CA LYS A 56 4.96 9.61 8.15
C LYS A 56 4.44 10.71 9.09
N ASN A 57 4.86 10.71 10.35
CA ASN A 57 4.37 11.67 11.36
C ASN A 57 4.82 13.11 11.08
N GLN A 58 6.02 13.32 10.53
CA GLN A 58 6.57 14.66 10.28
C GLN A 58 6.32 15.20 8.87
N VAL A 59 5.66 14.44 7.98
CA VAL A 59 5.46 14.82 6.57
C VAL A 59 4.79 16.18 6.38
N ALA A 60 3.97 16.63 7.34
CA ALA A 60 3.32 17.93 7.31
C ALA A 60 4.30 19.11 7.48
N MET A 61 5.40 18.90 8.20
CA MET A 61 6.43 19.90 8.46
C MET A 61 7.54 19.88 7.41
N ASN A 62 7.74 18.74 6.74
CA ASN A 62 8.83 18.52 5.80
C ASN A 62 8.37 17.78 4.52
N PRO A 63 7.36 18.28 3.79
CA PRO A 63 6.74 17.53 2.71
C PRO A 63 7.68 17.30 1.51
N THR A 64 8.53 18.26 1.17
CA THR A 64 9.41 18.18 -0.01
C THR A 64 10.58 17.21 0.16
N ASN A 65 10.92 16.85 1.40
CA ASN A 65 12.00 15.90 1.72
C ASN A 65 11.47 14.62 2.37
N THR A 66 10.16 14.37 2.28
CA THR A 66 9.54 13.13 2.74
C THR A 66 9.03 12.36 1.54
N VAL A 67 9.73 11.28 1.23
CA VAL A 67 9.48 10.43 0.08
C VAL A 67 8.57 9.28 0.47
N PHE A 68 7.55 9.06 -0.34
CA PHE A 68 6.63 7.92 -0.30
C PHE A 68 6.37 7.46 -1.74
N ASP A 69 5.62 6.38 -1.94
CA ASP A 69 5.29 5.87 -3.28
C ASP A 69 6.49 5.51 -4.17
N ALA A 70 7.68 5.29 -3.59
CA ALA A 70 8.88 4.92 -4.35
C ALA A 70 8.67 3.65 -5.22
N LYS A 71 7.76 2.75 -4.79
CA LYS A 71 7.34 1.56 -5.55
C LYS A 71 6.68 1.90 -6.89
N ARG A 72 6.09 3.09 -7.06
CA ARG A 72 5.54 3.56 -8.34
C ARG A 72 6.64 3.94 -9.34
N LEU A 73 7.82 4.32 -8.85
CA LEU A 73 8.97 4.75 -9.67
C LEU A 73 9.96 3.62 -9.97
N ILE A 74 10.00 2.58 -9.12
CA ILE A 74 11.02 1.53 -9.20
C ILE A 74 10.99 0.81 -10.56
N GLY A 75 12.16 0.70 -11.19
CA GLY A 75 12.36 0.05 -12.49
C GLY A 75 11.69 0.74 -13.70
N ARG A 76 11.09 1.93 -13.53
CA ARG A 76 10.48 2.71 -14.61
C ARG A 76 11.45 3.71 -15.22
N LYS A 77 11.07 4.25 -16.37
CA LYS A 77 11.72 5.39 -17.01
C LYS A 77 11.08 6.69 -16.55
N PHE A 78 11.87 7.76 -16.51
CA PHE A 78 11.40 9.09 -16.19
C PHE A 78 10.36 9.56 -17.21
N SER A 79 10.58 9.28 -18.50
CA SER A 79 9.66 9.59 -19.59
C SER A 79 8.35 8.78 -19.60
N ASP A 80 8.21 7.75 -18.76
CA ASP A 80 7.00 6.93 -18.69
C ASP A 80 5.77 7.82 -18.39
N PRO A 81 4.70 7.80 -19.20
CA PRO A 81 3.51 8.61 -18.97
C PRO A 81 2.92 8.45 -17.56
N VAL A 82 3.02 7.26 -16.97
CA VAL A 82 2.57 7.01 -15.59
C VAL A 82 3.41 7.81 -14.60
N VAL A 83 4.74 7.81 -14.77
CA VAL A 83 5.66 8.60 -13.93
C VAL A 83 5.39 10.09 -14.07
N GLN A 84 5.21 10.58 -15.30
CA GLN A 84 4.90 11.99 -15.57
C GLN A 84 3.55 12.41 -14.96
N SER A 85 2.57 11.50 -14.91
CA SER A 85 1.31 11.75 -14.24
C SER A 85 1.48 11.83 -12.73
N ASP A 86 2.14 10.84 -12.13
CA ASP A 86 2.31 10.73 -10.68
C ASP A 86 3.12 11.89 -10.08
N MET A 87 4.14 12.35 -10.80
CA MET A 87 4.98 13.49 -10.40
C MET A 87 4.19 14.78 -10.15
N LYS A 88 3.00 14.94 -10.74
CA LYS A 88 2.14 16.11 -10.52
C LYS A 88 1.49 16.12 -9.13
N HIS A 89 1.48 14.97 -8.46
CA HIS A 89 0.80 14.77 -7.19
C HIS A 89 1.76 14.67 -6.00
N TRP A 90 3.06 14.49 -6.25
CA TRP A 90 4.05 14.40 -5.19
C TRP A 90 4.60 15.78 -4.77
N PRO A 91 4.81 16.01 -3.46
CA PRO A 91 5.43 17.23 -2.96
C PRO A 91 6.95 17.25 -3.13
N PHE A 92 7.58 16.07 -3.27
CA PHE A 92 9.02 15.94 -3.50
C PHE A 92 9.34 15.97 -4.98
N LYS A 93 10.58 16.35 -5.31
CA LYS A 93 11.00 16.55 -6.70
C LYS A 93 11.59 15.26 -7.27
N VAL A 94 11.10 14.86 -8.45
CA VAL A 94 11.70 13.80 -9.26
C VAL A 94 12.36 14.45 -10.49
N ILE A 95 13.59 14.06 -10.77
CA ILE A 95 14.40 14.54 -11.89
C ILE A 95 14.95 13.36 -12.69
N THR A 96 15.62 13.65 -13.80
CA THR A 96 16.46 12.70 -14.53
C THR A 96 17.90 13.22 -14.60
N LYS A 97 18.88 12.31 -14.66
CA LYS A 97 20.31 12.62 -14.84
C LYS A 97 20.85 12.23 -16.21
N GLY A 98 19.98 11.98 -17.18
CA GLY A 98 20.33 11.78 -18.60
C GLY A 98 20.11 10.36 -19.13
N ASP A 99 20.01 9.36 -18.26
CA ASP A 99 19.76 7.95 -18.59
C ASP A 99 18.26 7.61 -18.65
N ASP A 100 17.39 8.63 -18.70
CA ASP A 100 15.93 8.50 -18.60
C ASP A 100 15.49 7.70 -17.37
N LYS A 101 16.31 7.64 -16.32
CA LYS A 101 15.97 7.03 -15.04
C LYS A 101 15.44 8.10 -14.08
N PRO A 102 14.31 7.87 -13.40
CA PRO A 102 13.81 8.82 -12.42
C PRO A 102 14.70 8.77 -11.18
N VAL A 103 15.03 9.95 -10.66
CA VAL A 103 15.84 10.13 -9.45
C VAL A 103 15.14 11.13 -8.55
N ILE A 104 15.04 10.81 -7.27
CA ILE A 104 14.34 11.61 -6.27
C ILE A 104 15.34 12.60 -5.66
N GLN A 105 15.05 13.89 -5.75
CA GLN A 105 15.91 14.97 -5.23
C GLN A 105 15.34 15.50 -3.90
N VAL A 106 16.19 15.53 -2.88
CA VAL A 106 15.85 15.99 -1.52
C VAL A 106 16.98 16.82 -0.93
N GLN A 107 16.69 17.64 0.07
CA GLN A 107 17.68 18.25 0.94
C GLN A 107 17.94 17.32 2.13
N PHE A 108 19.20 17.01 2.37
CA PHE A 108 19.63 16.18 3.49
C PHE A 108 20.94 16.73 4.05
N ARG A 109 20.97 17.06 5.35
CA ARG A 109 22.14 17.67 6.02
C ARG A 109 22.65 18.93 5.33
N GLY A 110 21.73 19.82 4.94
CA GLY A 110 22.07 21.07 4.24
C GLY A 110 22.54 20.91 2.78
N GLU A 111 22.60 19.69 2.24
CA GLU A 111 23.05 19.43 0.87
C GLU A 111 21.93 18.84 0.01
N THR A 112 21.95 19.17 -1.29
CA THR A 112 21.09 18.51 -2.27
C THR A 112 21.61 17.10 -2.55
N LYS A 113 20.79 16.12 -2.20
CA LYS A 113 21.04 14.71 -2.48
C LYS A 113 20.02 14.19 -3.49
N THR A 114 20.41 13.11 -4.14
CA THR A 114 19.59 12.44 -5.14
C THR A 114 19.65 10.95 -4.88
N PHE A 115 18.50 10.28 -4.89
CA PHE A 115 18.37 8.85 -4.63
C PHE A 115 17.59 8.18 -5.75
N ASN A 116 18.05 7.02 -6.20
CA ASN A 116 17.27 6.16 -7.06
C ASN A 116 16.09 5.55 -6.27
N PRO A 117 14.98 5.17 -6.93
CA PRO A 117 13.84 4.53 -6.26
C PRO A 117 14.20 3.26 -5.48
N GLU A 118 15.14 2.46 -5.99
CA GLU A 118 15.65 1.27 -5.31
C GLU A 118 16.47 1.60 -4.06
N GLU A 119 17.15 2.75 -4.01
CA GLU A 119 17.84 3.18 -2.78
C GLU A 119 16.83 3.60 -1.71
N VAL A 120 15.77 4.33 -2.08
CA VAL A 120 14.69 4.67 -1.15
C VAL A 120 13.99 3.40 -0.65
N SER A 121 13.70 2.46 -1.54
CA SER A 121 13.10 1.16 -1.20
C SER A 121 14.03 0.33 -0.30
N SER A 122 15.35 0.40 -0.51
CA SER A 122 16.33 -0.26 0.35
C SER A 122 16.33 0.27 1.78
N MET A 123 16.01 1.57 1.99
CA MET A 123 15.88 2.15 3.32
C MET A 123 14.65 1.57 4.03
N VAL A 124 13.52 1.42 3.32
CA VAL A 124 12.33 0.74 3.85
C VAL A 124 12.64 -0.72 4.19
N LEU A 125 13.31 -1.46 3.29
CA LEU A 125 13.72 -2.84 3.52
C LEU A 125 14.71 -2.96 4.68
N SER A 126 15.60 -1.99 4.87
CA SER A 126 16.52 -1.94 6.02
C SER A 126 15.76 -1.80 7.33
N LYS A 127 14.73 -0.94 7.38
CA LYS A 127 13.85 -0.84 8.56
C LYS A 127 13.08 -2.15 8.80
N MET A 128 12.61 -2.84 7.76
CA MET A 128 11.94 -4.14 7.91
C MET A 128 12.86 -5.22 8.48
N LYS A 129 14.11 -5.23 7.99
CA LYS A 129 15.18 -6.06 8.53
C LYS A 129 15.47 -5.74 9.99
N GLU A 130 15.65 -4.48 10.35
CA GLU A 130 15.91 -4.05 11.75
C GLU A 130 14.78 -4.47 12.70
N ILE A 131 13.52 -4.37 12.26
CA ILE A 131 12.35 -4.84 13.02
C ILE A 131 12.46 -6.36 13.28
N ALA A 132 12.77 -7.13 12.24
CA ALA A 132 12.95 -8.57 12.38
C ALA A 132 14.17 -8.94 13.24
N GLU A 133 15.30 -8.24 13.10
CA GLU A 133 16.50 -8.46 13.89
C GLU A 133 16.26 -8.18 15.38
N SER A 134 15.50 -7.12 15.68
CA SER A 134 15.11 -6.77 17.05
C SER A 134 14.21 -7.83 17.67
N TYR A 135 13.27 -8.39 16.90
CA TYR A 135 12.39 -9.48 17.33
C TYR A 135 13.15 -10.79 17.55
N LEU A 136 14.06 -11.14 16.64
CA LEU A 136 14.78 -12.40 16.63
C LEU A 136 16.02 -12.42 17.53
N GLY A 137 16.52 -11.25 17.95
CA GLY A 137 17.79 -11.11 18.66
C GLY A 137 19.01 -11.56 17.85
N LYS A 138 18.89 -11.66 16.52
CA LYS A 138 19.90 -12.20 15.60
C LYS A 138 19.94 -11.38 14.32
N GLN A 139 21.12 -11.31 13.70
CA GLN A 139 21.29 -10.62 12.43
C GLN A 139 20.59 -11.38 11.30
N VAL A 140 19.78 -10.69 10.49
CA VAL A 140 19.05 -11.28 9.37
C VAL A 140 19.83 -11.03 8.07
N LYS A 141 20.05 -12.09 7.30
CA LYS A 141 20.79 -12.02 6.03
C LYS A 141 20.00 -12.45 4.81
N LYS A 142 18.88 -13.17 4.96
CA LYS A 142 18.12 -13.75 3.86
C LYS A 142 16.68 -13.29 3.90
N ALA A 143 16.13 -12.94 2.74
CA ALA A 143 14.75 -12.52 2.62
C ALA A 143 14.10 -13.04 1.33
N VAL A 144 12.78 -13.23 1.39
CA VAL A 144 11.89 -13.29 0.23
C VAL A 144 11.10 -11.99 0.21
N VAL A 145 11.05 -11.32 -0.95
CA VAL A 145 10.37 -10.02 -1.11
C VAL A 145 9.24 -10.17 -2.12
N THR A 146 8.06 -9.64 -1.81
CA THR A 146 6.91 -9.67 -2.71
C THR A 146 6.93 -8.50 -3.71
N VAL A 147 6.34 -8.71 -4.89
CA VAL A 147 6.06 -7.67 -5.89
C VAL A 147 4.71 -7.91 -6.56
N PRO A 148 4.09 -6.90 -7.18
CA PRO A 148 2.86 -7.10 -7.94
C PRO A 148 3.07 -8.07 -9.12
N ALA A 149 2.04 -8.84 -9.48
CA ALA A 149 2.16 -9.82 -10.57
C ALA A 149 2.52 -9.20 -11.92
N TYR A 150 2.03 -7.98 -12.18
CA TYR A 150 2.28 -7.22 -13.42
C TYR A 150 3.67 -6.57 -13.49
N PHE A 151 4.51 -6.66 -12.44
CA PHE A 151 5.87 -6.12 -12.49
C PHE A 151 6.69 -6.83 -13.58
N ASN A 152 7.28 -6.04 -14.47
CA ASN A 152 8.20 -6.53 -15.48
C ASN A 152 9.60 -6.83 -14.90
N ASP A 153 10.49 -7.40 -15.72
CA ASP A 153 11.84 -7.81 -15.30
C ASP A 153 12.67 -6.66 -14.72
N SER A 154 12.56 -5.46 -15.30
CA SER A 154 13.27 -4.26 -14.79
C SER A 154 12.84 -3.91 -13.37
N GLN A 155 11.53 -3.94 -13.10
CA GLN A 155 10.97 -3.62 -11.78
C GLN A 155 11.29 -4.71 -10.75
N ARG A 156 11.26 -5.98 -11.16
CA ARG A 156 11.66 -7.13 -10.33
C ARG A 156 13.13 -7.05 -9.96
N GLN A 157 13.99 -6.77 -10.93
CA GLN A 157 15.43 -6.63 -10.70
C GLN A 157 15.73 -5.43 -9.80
N ALA A 158 15.13 -4.27 -10.03
CA ALA A 158 15.33 -3.10 -9.18
C ALA A 158 14.86 -3.33 -7.72
N THR A 159 13.79 -4.10 -7.52
CA THR A 159 13.34 -4.51 -6.17
C THR A 159 14.33 -5.48 -5.50
N LYS A 160 14.89 -6.41 -6.27
CA LYS A 160 15.94 -7.32 -5.80
C LYS A 160 17.22 -6.55 -5.43
N ASP A 161 17.58 -5.55 -6.23
CA ASP A 161 18.72 -4.67 -5.98
C ASP A 161 18.50 -3.87 -4.69
N ALA A 162 17.29 -3.36 -4.44
CA ALA A 162 16.93 -2.70 -3.19
C ALA A 162 17.16 -3.61 -1.97
N GLY A 163 16.81 -4.91 -2.05
CA GLY A 163 17.09 -5.88 -0.99
C GLY A 163 18.59 -6.13 -0.79
N THR A 164 19.35 -6.16 -1.88
CA THR A 164 20.82 -6.31 -1.85
C THR A 164 21.47 -5.09 -1.19
N ILE A 165 21.04 -3.87 -1.53
CA ILE A 165 21.49 -2.61 -0.92
C ILE A 165 21.19 -2.58 0.58
N ALA A 166 20.04 -3.14 1.00
CA ALA A 166 19.69 -3.31 2.42
C ALA A 166 20.53 -4.40 3.15
N GLY A 167 21.49 -5.01 2.46
CA GLY A 167 22.39 -6.02 3.01
C GLY A 167 21.69 -7.35 3.28
N MET A 168 20.75 -7.74 2.42
CA MET A 168 20.09 -9.04 2.42
C MET A 168 20.33 -9.78 1.10
N GLU A 169 20.54 -11.08 1.18
CA GLU A 169 20.40 -12.02 0.08
C GLU A 169 18.91 -12.22 -0.21
N VAL A 170 18.46 -11.73 -1.37
CA VAL A 170 17.08 -11.93 -1.83
C VAL A 170 16.98 -13.31 -2.48
N LEU A 171 16.50 -14.29 -1.71
CA LEU A 171 16.38 -15.69 -2.15
C LEU A 171 15.41 -15.85 -3.31
N ARG A 172 14.32 -15.08 -3.29
CA ARG A 172 13.30 -15.08 -4.33
C ARG A 172 12.50 -13.79 -4.30
N ILE A 173 12.12 -13.33 -5.49
CA ILE A 173 11.02 -12.39 -5.68
C ILE A 173 9.78 -13.20 -5.99
N ILE A 174 8.72 -13.05 -5.20
CA ILE A 174 7.45 -13.76 -5.41
C ILE A 174 6.33 -12.75 -5.72
N ASN A 175 5.32 -13.20 -6.44
CA ASN A 175 4.16 -12.34 -6.69
C ASN A 175 3.33 -12.21 -5.41
N GLU A 176 2.87 -11.01 -5.10
CA GLU A 176 1.90 -10.72 -4.03
C GLU A 176 0.68 -11.66 -4.08
N PRO A 177 -0.02 -11.85 -5.22
CA PRO A 177 -1.15 -12.77 -5.26
C PRO A 177 -0.76 -14.23 -5.00
N THR A 178 0.43 -14.66 -5.40
CA THR A 178 0.94 -16.00 -5.08
C THR A 178 1.25 -16.14 -3.59
N ALA A 179 1.87 -15.12 -2.99
CA ALA A 179 2.13 -15.08 -1.56
C ALA A 179 0.83 -15.15 -0.74
N ALA A 180 -0.21 -14.43 -1.19
CA ALA A 180 -1.54 -14.49 -0.59
C ALA A 180 -2.15 -15.90 -0.70
N ALA A 181 -2.10 -16.52 -1.89
CA ALA A 181 -2.64 -17.87 -2.06
C ALA A 181 -1.92 -18.92 -1.18
N ILE A 182 -0.59 -18.82 -1.03
CA ILE A 182 0.20 -19.65 -0.10
C ILE A 182 -0.23 -19.40 1.36
N ALA A 183 -0.46 -18.14 1.76
CA ALA A 183 -0.86 -17.80 3.12
C ALA A 183 -2.21 -18.40 3.52
N TYR A 184 -3.13 -18.57 2.56
CA TYR A 184 -4.42 -19.23 2.78
C TYR A 184 -4.35 -20.76 2.66
N GLY A 185 -3.16 -21.34 2.43
CA GLY A 185 -2.96 -22.79 2.34
C GLY A 185 -3.62 -23.44 1.12
N LEU A 186 -3.88 -22.65 0.07
CA LEU A 186 -4.56 -23.13 -1.14
C LEU A 186 -3.66 -24.07 -1.98
N ASP A 187 -2.36 -24.12 -1.70
CA ASP A 187 -1.41 -25.12 -2.21
C ASP A 187 -1.53 -26.50 -1.56
N LYS A 188 -2.14 -26.58 -0.36
CA LYS A 188 -2.18 -27.80 0.46
C LYS A 188 -3.48 -28.58 0.34
N VAL A 189 -4.36 -28.22 -0.59
CA VAL A 189 -5.65 -28.91 -0.75
C VAL A 189 -5.41 -30.31 -1.31
N GLU A 190 -5.65 -31.33 -0.48
CA GLU A 190 -5.29 -32.75 -0.71
C GLU A 190 -6.05 -33.43 -1.86
N ASP A 191 -7.09 -32.80 -2.41
CA ASP A 191 -7.95 -33.40 -3.42
C ASP A 191 -7.29 -33.60 -4.80
N GLY A 192 -6.09 -33.05 -5.02
CA GLY A 192 -5.35 -33.17 -6.29
C GLY A 192 -6.09 -32.54 -7.48
N LYS A 193 -7.11 -31.71 -7.22
CA LYS A 193 -7.91 -31.02 -8.24
C LYS A 193 -7.36 -29.64 -8.49
N GLU A 194 -7.32 -29.28 -9.78
CA GLU A 194 -7.10 -27.92 -10.23
C GLU A 194 -8.08 -26.96 -9.55
N ARG A 195 -7.58 -25.87 -8.96
CA ARG A 195 -8.38 -24.82 -8.33
C ARG A 195 -8.10 -23.47 -8.97
N ASN A 196 -9.16 -22.76 -9.32
CA ASN A 196 -9.08 -21.39 -9.78
C ASN A 196 -9.36 -20.45 -8.61
N VAL A 197 -8.42 -19.57 -8.32
CA VAL A 197 -8.45 -18.67 -7.17
C VAL A 197 -8.35 -17.25 -7.67
N LEU A 198 -9.33 -16.41 -7.31
CA LEU A 198 -9.28 -14.99 -7.59
C LEU A 198 -8.74 -14.23 -6.37
N ILE A 199 -7.61 -13.57 -6.53
CA ILE A 199 -7.06 -12.65 -5.54
C ILE A 199 -7.60 -11.26 -5.84
N PHE A 200 -8.30 -10.68 -4.87
CA PHE A 200 -8.79 -9.31 -4.90
C PHE A 200 -7.99 -8.49 -3.87
N ASP A 201 -7.00 -7.74 -4.34
CA ASP A 201 -6.11 -6.94 -3.50
C ASP A 201 -6.45 -5.45 -3.62
N LEU A 202 -7.12 -4.89 -2.60
CA LEU A 202 -7.43 -3.47 -2.54
C LEU A 202 -6.64 -2.82 -1.41
N GLY A 203 -5.50 -2.25 -1.79
CA GLY A 203 -4.53 -1.63 -0.90
C GLY A 203 -4.86 -0.17 -0.53
N GLY A 204 -3.80 0.55 -0.12
CA GLY A 204 -3.89 1.97 0.22
C GLY A 204 -3.95 2.89 -1.00
N GLY A 205 -3.33 2.52 -2.12
CA GLY A 205 -3.35 3.31 -3.35
C GLY A 205 -3.27 2.48 -4.63
N THR A 206 -3.28 1.15 -4.53
CA THR A 206 -3.28 0.24 -5.67
C THR A 206 -4.40 -0.77 -5.50
N PHE A 207 -5.04 -1.12 -6.62
CA PHE A 207 -6.04 -2.17 -6.71
C PHE A 207 -5.60 -3.18 -7.76
N ASP A 208 -5.45 -4.44 -7.35
CA ASP A 208 -5.01 -5.51 -8.21
C ASP A 208 -5.96 -6.71 -8.10
N VAL A 209 -6.34 -7.25 -9.25
CA VAL A 209 -7.10 -8.49 -9.36
C VAL A 209 -6.27 -9.48 -10.15
N THR A 210 -6.04 -10.65 -9.59
CA THR A 210 -5.32 -11.72 -10.28
C THR A 210 -6.08 -13.03 -10.16
N LEU A 211 -6.30 -13.70 -11.29
CA LEU A 211 -6.81 -15.06 -11.33
C LEU A 211 -5.66 -16.03 -11.47
N LEU A 212 -5.57 -16.94 -10.51
CA LEU A 212 -4.57 -17.99 -10.44
C LEU A 212 -5.25 -19.34 -10.68
N THR A 213 -4.53 -20.24 -11.33
CA THR A 213 -4.82 -21.67 -11.30
C THR A 213 -3.76 -22.35 -10.45
N ILE A 214 -4.19 -23.19 -9.52
CA ILE A 214 -3.35 -23.98 -8.64
C ILE A 214 -3.58 -25.45 -8.99
N ASP A 215 -2.53 -26.12 -9.45
CA ASP A 215 -2.54 -27.55 -9.76
C ASP A 215 -1.25 -28.20 -9.23
N GLY A 216 -1.39 -29.20 -8.35
CA GLY A 216 -0.24 -29.90 -7.77
C GLY A 216 0.80 -28.99 -7.09
N GLY A 217 0.38 -27.87 -6.50
CA GLY A 217 1.26 -26.86 -5.89
C GLY A 217 1.95 -25.92 -6.89
N ILE A 218 1.66 -26.04 -8.19
CA ILE A 218 2.11 -25.11 -9.23
C ILE A 218 1.10 -23.97 -9.30
N PHE A 219 1.59 -22.74 -9.20
CA PHE A 219 0.79 -21.53 -9.33
C PHE A 219 0.97 -20.93 -10.72
N GLU A 220 -0.09 -20.90 -11.51
CA GLU A 220 -0.11 -20.27 -12.83
C GLU A 220 -0.99 -19.02 -12.80
N VAL A 221 -0.43 -17.87 -13.19
CA VAL A 221 -1.19 -16.63 -13.37
C VAL A 221 -1.93 -16.71 -14.71
N LYS A 222 -3.27 -16.75 -14.68
CA LYS A 222 -4.10 -16.77 -15.89
C LYS A 222 -4.34 -15.37 -16.45
N ALA A 223 -4.64 -14.42 -15.58
CA ALA A 223 -4.79 -13.02 -15.96
C ALA A 223 -4.61 -12.12 -14.73
N THR A 224 -4.16 -10.88 -14.99
CA THR A 224 -4.06 -9.80 -14.00
C THR A 224 -4.63 -8.54 -14.61
N ASN A 225 -5.49 -7.84 -13.85
CA ASN A 225 -6.02 -6.52 -14.19
C ASN A 225 -6.10 -5.70 -12.90
N GLY A 226 -6.41 -4.42 -12.98
CA GLY A 226 -6.44 -3.58 -11.79
C GLY A 226 -6.47 -2.10 -12.13
N ASP A 227 -6.30 -1.29 -11.09
CA ASP A 227 -6.10 0.14 -11.18
C ASP A 227 -4.95 0.53 -10.25
N THR A 228 -3.84 0.97 -10.87
CA THR A 228 -2.65 1.35 -10.13
C THR A 228 -2.86 2.61 -9.30
N HIS A 229 -3.96 3.35 -9.46
CA HIS A 229 -4.25 4.62 -8.80
C HIS A 229 -5.56 4.62 -8.04
N LEU A 230 -6.04 3.43 -7.64
CA LEU A 230 -7.22 3.27 -6.80
C LEU A 230 -6.86 2.59 -5.49
N GLY A 231 -7.27 3.17 -4.37
CA GLY A 231 -7.18 2.51 -3.08
C GLY A 231 -7.81 3.28 -1.92
N GLY A 232 -7.38 2.92 -0.71
CA GLY A 232 -7.86 3.50 0.54
C GLY A 232 -7.74 5.03 0.62
N GLU A 233 -6.73 5.62 -0.01
CA GLU A 233 -6.49 7.07 -0.01
C GLU A 233 -7.53 7.85 -0.84
N ASP A 234 -8.09 7.23 -1.88
CA ASP A 234 -9.18 7.82 -2.68
C ASP A 234 -10.48 7.89 -1.87
N PHE A 235 -10.72 6.87 -1.05
CA PHE A 235 -11.86 6.89 -0.13
C PHE A 235 -11.67 7.96 0.95
N ASP A 236 -10.43 8.15 1.43
CA ASP A 236 -10.11 9.26 2.34
C ASP A 236 -10.31 10.62 1.65
N ASN A 237 -9.95 10.74 0.36
CA ASN A 237 -10.19 11.96 -0.43
C ASN A 237 -11.67 12.32 -0.50
N ARG A 238 -12.57 11.34 -0.71
CA ARG A 238 -14.03 11.58 -0.71
C ARG A 238 -14.51 12.15 0.62
N LEU A 239 -14.02 11.61 1.73
CA LEU A 239 -14.31 12.12 3.06
C LEU A 239 -13.74 13.53 3.28
N VAL A 240 -12.49 13.77 2.88
CA VAL A 240 -11.85 15.09 3.01
C VAL A 240 -12.62 16.16 2.23
N SER A 241 -13.01 15.89 0.99
CA SER A 241 -13.81 16.83 0.19
C SER A 241 -15.16 17.11 0.86
N HIS A 242 -15.86 16.06 1.29
CA HIS A 242 -17.14 16.21 1.99
C HIS A 242 -17.04 17.10 3.24
N PHE A 243 -16.03 16.88 4.08
CA PHE A 243 -15.86 17.67 5.31
C PHE A 243 -15.25 19.05 5.08
N THR A 244 -14.51 19.24 3.99
CA THR A 244 -14.05 20.56 3.55
C THR A 244 -15.25 21.45 3.20
N ASP A 245 -16.18 20.91 2.41
CA ASP A 245 -17.42 21.60 2.05
C ASP A 245 -18.29 21.85 3.29
N GLU A 246 -18.40 20.87 4.19
CA GLU A 246 -19.13 21.02 5.43
C GLU A 246 -18.53 22.11 6.33
N PHE A 247 -17.21 22.14 6.50
CA PHE A 247 -16.51 23.18 7.26
C PHE A 247 -16.78 24.55 6.65
N LYS A 248 -16.64 24.69 5.33
CA LYS A 248 -16.88 25.96 4.61
C LYS A 248 -18.30 26.45 4.82
N ARG A 249 -19.29 25.55 4.74
CA ARG A 249 -20.71 25.84 5.00
C ARG A 249 -20.97 26.26 6.45
N LYS A 250 -20.37 25.57 7.43
CA LYS A 250 -20.54 25.87 8.87
C LYS A 250 -19.85 27.18 9.28
N ASN A 251 -18.76 27.56 8.60
CA ASN A 251 -17.86 28.62 9.04
C ASN A 251 -17.83 29.83 8.10
N LYS A 252 -19.01 30.26 7.61
CA LYS A 252 -19.19 31.50 6.83
C LYS A 252 -18.27 31.60 5.60
N GLY A 253 -18.03 30.48 4.92
CA GLY A 253 -17.24 30.45 3.69
C GLY A 253 -15.72 30.35 3.89
N LYS A 254 -15.23 30.20 5.13
CA LYS A 254 -13.81 29.94 5.40
C LYS A 254 -13.33 28.68 4.68
N ASP A 255 -12.32 28.84 3.84
CA ASP A 255 -11.83 27.78 2.96
C ASP A 255 -10.52 27.18 3.49
N LEU A 256 -10.64 26.03 4.18
CA LEU A 256 -9.50 25.33 4.76
C LEU A 256 -8.54 24.75 3.71
N THR A 257 -8.94 24.66 2.43
CA THR A 257 -8.08 24.12 1.37
C THR A 257 -6.83 24.97 1.13
N THR A 258 -6.89 26.24 1.55
CA THR A 258 -5.77 27.18 1.53
C THR A 258 -4.65 26.81 2.50
N SER A 259 -4.93 25.94 3.49
CA SER A 259 -3.96 25.47 4.49
C SER A 259 -3.66 23.99 4.32
N GLN A 260 -2.45 23.70 3.82
CA GLN A 260 -1.95 22.32 3.70
C GLN A 260 -1.89 21.60 5.06
N ARG A 261 -1.58 22.34 6.13
CA ARG A 261 -1.61 21.82 7.50
C ARG A 261 -3.02 21.39 7.91
N ALA A 262 -4.04 22.22 7.63
CA ALA A 262 -5.44 21.90 7.96
C ALA A 262 -5.93 20.68 7.17
N LEU A 263 -5.70 20.66 5.85
CA LEU A 263 -6.04 19.53 4.98
C LEU A 263 -5.43 18.21 5.46
N ARG A 264 -4.16 18.22 5.90
CA ARG A 264 -3.50 17.00 6.39
C ARG A 264 -4.08 16.50 7.70
N ARG A 265 -4.39 17.41 8.64
CA ARG A 265 -5.06 17.05 9.90
C ARG A 265 -6.45 16.45 9.63
N LEU A 266 -7.22 17.07 8.73
CA LEU A 266 -8.52 16.55 8.31
C LEU A 266 -8.40 15.17 7.66
N ARG A 267 -7.44 14.98 6.74
CA ARG A 267 -7.17 13.68 6.10
C ARG A 267 -6.84 12.59 7.09
N THR A 268 -6.00 12.89 8.08
CA THR A 268 -5.64 11.93 9.15
C THR A 268 -6.87 11.51 9.95
N ALA A 269 -7.76 12.47 10.27
CA ALA A 269 -9.01 12.16 10.94
C ALA A 269 -9.98 11.37 10.04
N CYS A 270 -10.03 11.66 8.74
CA CYS A 270 -10.83 10.91 7.76
C CYS A 270 -10.35 9.45 7.62
N GLU A 271 -9.04 9.21 7.56
CA GLU A 271 -8.47 7.85 7.53
C GLU A 271 -8.89 7.06 8.78
N ARG A 272 -8.83 7.68 9.96
CA ARG A 272 -9.30 7.08 11.22
C ARG A 272 -10.81 6.82 11.19
N ALA A 273 -11.60 7.78 10.75
CA ALA A 273 -13.05 7.63 10.62
C ALA A 273 -13.42 6.48 9.67
N LYS A 274 -12.78 6.39 8.50
CA LYS A 274 -12.93 5.27 7.55
C LYS A 274 -12.67 3.92 8.21
N ARG A 275 -11.56 3.80 8.95
CA ARG A 275 -11.23 2.57 9.68
C ARG A 275 -12.28 2.21 10.74
N THR A 276 -12.80 3.20 11.47
CA THR A 276 -13.90 3.01 12.42
C THR A 276 -15.18 2.55 11.72
N LEU A 277 -15.51 3.13 10.55
CA LEU A 277 -16.70 2.77 9.78
C LEU A 277 -16.65 1.33 9.22
N SER A 278 -15.47 0.71 9.11
CA SER A 278 -15.36 -0.71 8.76
C SER A 278 -15.94 -1.66 9.80
N SER A 279 -16.04 -1.25 11.07
CA SER A 279 -16.60 -2.07 12.17
C SER A 279 -17.82 -1.45 12.84
N ALA A 280 -17.92 -0.11 12.87
CA ALA A 280 -19.04 0.63 13.46
C ALA A 280 -19.95 1.27 12.40
N ALA A 281 -21.21 1.54 12.77
CA ALA A 281 -22.18 2.17 11.87
C ALA A 281 -21.97 3.68 11.71
N GLN A 282 -21.22 4.32 12.62
CA GLN A 282 -20.91 5.74 12.60
C GLN A 282 -19.51 6.02 13.15
N ALA A 283 -18.94 7.17 12.79
CA ALA A 283 -17.69 7.68 13.31
C ALA A 283 -17.78 9.20 13.53
N THR A 284 -17.10 9.70 14.55
CA THR A 284 -17.01 11.13 14.87
C THR A 284 -15.61 11.64 14.59
N ILE A 285 -15.52 12.79 13.93
CA ILE A 285 -14.29 13.55 13.72
C ILE A 285 -14.33 14.75 14.65
N GLU A 286 -13.26 14.92 15.41
CA GLU A 286 -13.06 16.05 16.31
C GLU A 286 -11.61 16.54 16.17
N ILE A 287 -11.46 17.81 15.81
CA ILE A 287 -10.16 18.43 15.56
C ILE A 287 -10.15 19.86 16.10
N ASP A 288 -9.39 20.09 17.17
CA ASP A 288 -9.23 21.41 17.77
C ASP A 288 -8.47 22.36 16.84
N ALA A 289 -8.90 23.62 16.74
CA ALA A 289 -8.29 24.67 15.95
C ALA A 289 -7.88 24.19 14.54
N LEU A 290 -8.81 23.54 13.82
CA LEU A 290 -8.53 22.96 12.50
C LEU A 290 -8.04 24.03 11.51
N PHE A 291 -8.73 25.17 11.46
CA PHE A 291 -8.41 26.30 10.59
C PHE A 291 -8.89 27.62 11.21
N ASP A 292 -8.08 28.68 11.16
CA ASP A 292 -8.37 29.99 11.78
C ASP A 292 -8.86 29.93 13.24
N ASN A 293 -8.24 29.06 14.05
CA ASN A 293 -8.63 28.79 15.45
C ASN A 293 -10.09 28.31 15.61
N VAL A 294 -10.68 27.75 14.56
CA VAL A 294 -12.02 27.15 14.61
C VAL A 294 -11.88 25.65 14.80
N ASP A 295 -12.50 25.13 15.86
CA ASP A 295 -12.64 23.71 16.10
C ASP A 295 -13.59 23.08 15.08
N PHE A 296 -13.31 21.83 14.69
CA PHE A 296 -14.16 21.09 13.78
C PHE A 296 -14.67 19.80 14.41
N GLN A 297 -15.99 19.70 14.53
CA GLN A 297 -16.68 18.50 14.97
C GLN A 297 -17.75 18.11 13.94
N ALA A 298 -17.71 16.85 13.52
CA ALA A 298 -18.67 16.26 12.59
C ALA A 298 -18.85 14.77 12.85
N THR A 299 -20.01 14.23 12.52
CA THR A 299 -20.29 12.78 12.59
C THR A 299 -20.69 12.29 11.20
N ILE A 300 -20.22 11.11 10.83
CA ILE A 300 -20.55 10.46 9.56
C ILE A 300 -21.01 9.03 9.80
N THR A 301 -22.02 8.62 9.05
CA THR A 301 -22.53 7.25 9.07
C THR A 301 -21.86 6.41 7.98
N ARG A 302 -21.85 5.10 8.16
CA ARG A 302 -21.35 4.15 7.14
C ARG A 302 -22.12 4.31 5.84
N ALA A 303 -23.44 4.45 5.91
CA ALA A 303 -24.28 4.66 4.73
C ALA A 303 -23.86 5.90 3.93
N ARG A 304 -23.56 7.03 4.61
CA ARG A 304 -23.09 8.23 3.92
C ARG A 304 -21.71 8.05 3.29
N PHE A 305 -20.79 7.38 3.98
CA PHE A 305 -19.49 7.03 3.40
C PHE A 305 -19.62 6.13 2.16
N GLU A 306 -20.48 5.13 2.21
CA GLU A 306 -20.76 4.24 1.07
C GLU A 306 -21.41 4.97 -0.10
N GLU A 307 -22.28 5.94 0.16
CA GLU A 307 -22.83 6.83 -0.86
C GLU A 307 -21.74 7.67 -1.53
N LEU A 308 -20.88 8.31 -0.73
CA LEU A 308 -19.78 9.17 -1.21
C LEU A 308 -18.74 8.43 -2.06
N CYS A 309 -18.56 7.13 -1.85
CA CYS A 309 -17.59 6.28 -2.54
C CYS A 309 -18.25 5.29 -3.51
N GLY A 310 -19.56 5.37 -3.74
CA GLY A 310 -20.32 4.31 -4.40
C GLY A 310 -19.87 4.01 -5.83
N ASP A 311 -19.45 5.02 -6.58
CA ASP A 311 -18.86 4.87 -7.92
C ASP A 311 -17.50 4.16 -7.87
N LEU A 312 -16.62 4.53 -6.93
CA LEU A 312 -15.31 3.88 -6.78
C LEU A 312 -15.46 2.41 -6.35
N PHE A 313 -16.36 2.13 -5.41
CA PHE A 313 -16.63 0.77 -4.97
C PHE A 313 -17.18 -0.11 -6.09
N ARG A 314 -18.16 0.37 -6.86
CA ARG A 314 -18.66 -0.37 -8.03
C ARG A 314 -17.60 -0.52 -9.12
N GLY A 315 -16.75 0.49 -9.30
CA GLY A 315 -15.63 0.46 -10.24
C GLY A 315 -14.68 -0.71 -10.01
N THR A 316 -14.54 -1.18 -8.76
CA THR A 316 -13.69 -2.34 -8.45
C THR A 316 -14.12 -3.65 -9.12
N LEU A 317 -15.39 -3.78 -9.55
CA LEU A 317 -15.87 -4.98 -10.24
C LEU A 317 -15.43 -5.01 -11.71
N GLN A 318 -15.10 -3.87 -12.33
CA GLN A 318 -14.70 -3.84 -13.74
C GLN A 318 -13.38 -4.60 -13.98
N PRO A 319 -12.31 -4.43 -13.18
CA PRO A 319 -11.13 -5.30 -13.28
C PRO A 319 -11.43 -6.78 -13.01
N VAL A 320 -12.36 -7.10 -12.12
CA VAL A 320 -12.78 -8.50 -11.87
C VAL A 320 -13.39 -9.13 -13.13
N GLU A 321 -14.31 -8.42 -13.79
CA GLU A 321 -14.91 -8.85 -15.06
C GLU A 321 -13.86 -9.01 -16.16
N ARG A 322 -12.92 -8.07 -16.29
CA ARG A 322 -11.84 -8.14 -17.28
C ARG A 322 -10.90 -9.32 -17.04
N VAL A 323 -10.50 -9.58 -15.79
CA VAL A 323 -9.67 -10.75 -15.45
C VAL A 323 -10.35 -12.05 -15.88
N LEU A 324 -11.65 -12.19 -15.62
CA LEU A 324 -12.41 -13.37 -16.04
C LEU A 324 -12.49 -13.49 -17.57
N GLN A 325 -12.69 -12.38 -18.27
CA GLN A 325 -12.72 -12.35 -19.74
C GLN A 325 -11.36 -12.70 -20.36
N ASP A 326 -10.28 -12.08 -19.88
CA ASP A 326 -8.91 -12.31 -20.35
C ASP A 326 -8.48 -13.76 -20.13
N ALA A 327 -8.87 -14.33 -18.98
CA ALA A 327 -8.65 -15.74 -18.65
C ALA A 327 -9.65 -16.70 -19.34
N LYS A 328 -10.64 -16.17 -20.05
CA LYS A 328 -11.73 -16.94 -20.70
C LYS A 328 -12.45 -17.87 -19.72
N MET A 329 -12.70 -17.39 -18.50
CA MET A 329 -13.26 -18.18 -17.41
C MET A 329 -14.62 -17.62 -16.96
N ASP A 330 -15.61 -18.49 -16.79
CA ASP A 330 -16.88 -18.13 -16.17
C ASP A 330 -16.70 -17.96 -14.65
N LYS A 331 -17.39 -16.98 -14.05
CA LYS A 331 -17.28 -16.73 -12.60
C LYS A 331 -17.60 -17.95 -11.74
N ARG A 332 -18.43 -18.89 -12.21
CA ARG A 332 -18.77 -20.14 -11.52
C ARG A 332 -17.61 -21.13 -11.45
N ALA A 333 -16.58 -20.95 -12.28
CA ALA A 333 -15.38 -21.77 -12.26
C ALA A 333 -14.32 -21.25 -11.28
N VAL A 334 -14.56 -20.09 -10.65
CA VAL A 334 -13.73 -19.59 -9.54
C VAL A 334 -14.13 -20.33 -8.26
N HIS A 335 -13.17 -21.02 -7.67
CA HIS A 335 -13.38 -21.88 -6.50
C HIS A 335 -13.22 -21.08 -5.20
N ASP A 336 -12.27 -20.15 -5.18
CA ASP A 336 -11.96 -19.35 -4.00
C ASP A 336 -11.75 -17.89 -4.40
N VAL A 337 -12.22 -16.98 -3.54
CA VAL A 337 -11.95 -15.55 -3.65
C VAL A 337 -11.21 -15.12 -2.38
N VAL A 338 -9.99 -14.63 -2.55
CA VAL A 338 -9.13 -14.20 -1.45
C VAL A 338 -9.08 -12.68 -1.42
N LEU A 339 -9.47 -12.10 -0.28
CA LEU A 339 -9.40 -10.67 -0.05
C LEU A 339 -8.05 -10.30 0.57
N VAL A 340 -7.33 -9.38 -0.09
CA VAL A 340 -6.02 -8.87 0.30
C VAL A 340 -6.07 -7.33 0.35
N GLY A 341 -5.19 -6.70 1.12
CA GLY A 341 -5.14 -5.25 1.22
C GLY A 341 -6.12 -4.67 2.25
N GLY A 342 -5.72 -3.58 2.91
CA GLY A 342 -6.45 -3.03 4.06
C GLY A 342 -7.86 -2.53 3.73
N SER A 343 -8.10 -2.11 2.48
CA SER A 343 -9.39 -1.53 2.07
C SER A 343 -10.45 -2.58 1.77
N THR A 344 -10.10 -3.86 1.64
CA THR A 344 -11.10 -4.95 1.57
C THR A 344 -11.87 -5.14 2.87
N ARG A 345 -11.41 -4.56 3.98
CA ARG A 345 -12.14 -4.53 5.26
C ARG A 345 -13.38 -3.64 5.23
N ILE A 346 -13.62 -2.87 4.16
CA ILE A 346 -14.81 -2.06 3.99
C ILE A 346 -16.01 -3.00 3.71
N PRO A 347 -17.07 -2.99 4.55
CA PRO A 347 -18.20 -3.92 4.40
C PRO A 347 -18.84 -3.88 3.01
N LYS A 348 -18.96 -2.69 2.41
CA LYS A 348 -19.54 -2.56 1.07
C LYS A 348 -18.71 -3.22 -0.03
N VAL A 349 -17.38 -3.20 0.08
CA VAL A 349 -16.49 -3.88 -0.88
C VAL A 349 -16.67 -5.39 -0.77
N MET A 350 -16.67 -5.94 0.46
CA MET A 350 -16.92 -7.36 0.68
C MET A 350 -18.28 -7.79 0.13
N GLN A 351 -19.32 -7.00 0.40
CA GLN A 351 -20.67 -7.25 -0.11
C GLN A 351 -20.70 -7.27 -1.64
N LEU A 352 -20.10 -6.29 -2.32
CA LEU A 352 -20.09 -6.23 -3.78
C LEU A 352 -19.39 -7.44 -4.41
N VAL A 353 -18.28 -7.89 -3.82
CA VAL A 353 -17.55 -9.08 -4.29
C VAL A 353 -18.38 -10.35 -4.04
N SER A 354 -18.98 -10.48 -2.87
CA SER A 354 -19.88 -11.59 -2.51
C SER A 354 -21.10 -11.65 -3.44
N ASP A 355 -21.80 -10.52 -3.66
CA ASP A 355 -22.92 -10.42 -4.59
C ASP A 355 -22.52 -10.79 -6.04
N PHE A 356 -21.30 -10.40 -6.47
CA PHE A 356 -20.80 -10.71 -7.80
C PHE A 356 -20.61 -12.22 -8.02
N PHE A 357 -20.01 -12.92 -7.06
CA PHE A 357 -19.78 -14.37 -7.12
C PHE A 357 -20.96 -15.22 -6.63
N GLY A 358 -21.90 -14.62 -5.91
CA GLY A 358 -23.07 -15.30 -5.34
C GLY A 358 -22.74 -16.14 -4.10
N CYS A 359 -21.80 -15.69 -3.26
CA CYS A 359 -21.31 -16.40 -2.07
C CYS A 359 -21.57 -15.67 -0.76
#